data_AF-A0A1F9U3E6-F1
#
_entry.id   AF-A0A1F9U3E6-F1
#
_cell.length_a   1.000
_cell.length_b   1.000
_cell.length_c   1.000
_cell.angle_alpha   90.00
_cell.angle_beta   90.00
_cell.angle_gamma   90.00
#
_symmetry.space_group_name_H-M   'P 1'
#
loop_
_entity.id
_entity.type
_entity.pdbx_description
1 polymer ?
#
loop_
_entity_poly.entity_id
_entity_poly.type
_entity_poly.pdbx_seq_one_letter_code
_entity_poly.pdbx_strand_id
1 'polypeptide(L)'
;MTREKPSLTKKDLEPLATKAELDAAVAVLATKAELKAAVEPLATKAEVKKLAFEIVKNNEKIDKVRDELNIKMDVGFSRVMHAIDSFARKGENYDRSSILHGQSLTEAQVQLKDHERRLAVLKAKS
;
A
#
# COMPACT_ATOMS: atom_id res chain seq x y z
N MET A 1 -73.05 -46.31 -43.53
CA MET A 1 -71.89 -46.97 -42.91
C MET A 1 -71.43 -46.12 -41.73
N THR A 2 -71.89 -46.43 -40.52
CA THR A 2 -71.47 -45.77 -39.28
C THR A 2 -70.16 -46.38 -38.81
N ARG A 3 -69.06 -45.63 -38.83
CA ARG A 3 -67.79 -46.05 -38.23
C ARG A 3 -67.94 -46.02 -36.71
N GLU A 4 -67.82 -47.17 -36.05
CA GLU A 4 -67.73 -47.25 -34.59
C GLU A 4 -66.49 -46.49 -34.10
N LYS A 5 -66.68 -45.65 -33.07
CA LYS A 5 -65.57 -44.96 -32.40
C LYS A 5 -64.76 -46.00 -31.61
N PRO A 6 -63.42 -45.97 -31.69
CA PRO A 6 -62.59 -46.83 -30.85
C PRO A 6 -62.87 -46.52 -29.37
N SER A 7 -63.16 -47.56 -28.59
CA SER A 7 -63.35 -47.46 -27.14
C SER A 7 -62.03 -47.77 -26.44
N LEU A 8 -61.59 -46.87 -25.56
CA LEU A 8 -60.44 -47.10 -24.70
C LEU A 8 -60.80 -48.17 -23.65
N THR A 9 -59.95 -49.18 -23.51
CA THR A 9 -60.09 -50.26 -22.54
C THR A 9 -59.28 -49.95 -21.28
N LYS A 10 -59.57 -50.64 -20.17
CA LYS A 10 -58.80 -50.48 -18.91
C LYS A 10 -57.31 -50.80 -19.08
N LYS A 11 -56.94 -51.71 -19.98
CA LYS A 11 -55.54 -52.02 -20.33
C LYS A 11 -54.83 -50.83 -20.98
N ASP A 12 -55.57 -50.00 -21.72
CA ASP A 12 -55.01 -48.79 -22.34
C ASP A 12 -54.70 -47.69 -21.31
N LEU A 13 -55.22 -47.81 -20.07
CA LEU A 13 -54.99 -46.88 -18.97
C LEU A 13 -53.86 -47.31 -18.01
N GLU A 14 -53.47 -48.59 -18.00
CA GLU A 14 -52.39 -49.12 -17.15
C GLU A 14 -51.03 -48.39 -17.27
N PRO A 15 -50.57 -47.94 -18.46
CA PRO A 15 -49.30 -47.23 -18.56
C PRO A 15 -49.39 -45.72 -18.23
N LEU A 16 -50.60 -45.20 -17.94
CA LEU A 16 -50.78 -43.79 -17.64
C LEU A 16 -50.54 -43.51 -16.16
N ALA A 17 -49.66 -42.54 -15.89
CA ALA A 17 -49.45 -42.05 -14.54
C ALA A 17 -50.77 -41.52 -13.97
N THR A 18 -51.05 -41.91 -12.73
CA THR A 18 -52.19 -41.41 -11.98
C THR A 18 -51.94 -39.96 -11.55
N LYS A 19 -53.02 -39.24 -11.30
CA LYS A 19 -52.95 -37.87 -10.78
C LYS A 19 -52.15 -37.80 -9.46
N ALA A 20 -52.31 -38.79 -8.58
CA ALA A 20 -51.59 -38.86 -7.31
C ALA A 20 -50.07 -39.02 -7.50
N GLU A 21 -49.64 -39.82 -8.48
CA GLU A 21 -48.23 -39.97 -8.83
C GLU A 21 -47.64 -38.67 -9.39
N LEU A 22 -48.40 -37.95 -10.21
CA LEU A 22 -48.00 -36.64 -10.74
C LEU A 22 -47.94 -35.58 -9.64
N ASP A 23 -48.93 -35.52 -8.75
CA ASP A 23 -48.98 -34.56 -7.64
C ASP A 23 -47.80 -34.79 -6.67
N ALA A 24 -47.48 -36.05 -6.35
CA ALA A 24 -46.33 -36.41 -5.52
C ALA A 24 -44.99 -36.04 -6.19
N ALA A 25 -44.86 -36.25 -7.49
CA ALA A 25 -43.66 -35.89 -8.24
C ALA A 25 -43.45 -34.37 -8.36
N VAL A 26 -44.53 -33.59 -8.47
CA VAL A 26 -44.46 -32.12 -8.55
C VAL A 26 -44.22 -31.49 -7.18
N ALA A 27 -44.69 -32.10 -6.09
CA ALA A 27 -44.59 -31.56 -4.73
C ALA A 27 -43.13 -31.30 -4.26
N VAL A 28 -42.14 -32.00 -4.84
CA VAL A 28 -40.70 -31.80 -4.51
C VAL A 28 -40.00 -30.77 -5.39
N LEU A 29 -40.66 -30.28 -6.44
CA LEU A 29 -40.08 -29.32 -7.37
C LEU A 29 -40.28 -27.90 -6.86
N ALA A 30 -39.20 -27.12 -6.82
CA ALA A 30 -39.28 -25.70 -6.56
C ALA A 30 -40.11 -24.99 -7.64
N THR A 31 -41.00 -24.12 -7.20
CA THR A 31 -41.80 -23.27 -8.07
C THR A 31 -40.93 -22.19 -8.72
N LYS A 32 -41.39 -21.66 -9.86
CA LYS A 32 -40.73 -20.53 -10.52
C LYS A 32 -40.63 -19.30 -9.61
N ALA A 33 -41.61 -19.10 -8.72
CA ALA A 33 -41.62 -18.00 -7.77
C ALA A 33 -40.52 -18.16 -6.72
N GLU A 34 -40.36 -19.37 -6.16
CA GLU A 34 -39.29 -19.67 -5.19
C GLU A 34 -37.90 -19.52 -5.81
N LEU A 35 -37.70 -20.04 -7.04
CA LEU A 35 -36.42 -19.89 -7.74
C LEU A 35 -36.11 -18.42 -8.07
N LYS A 36 -37.12 -17.63 -8.46
CA LYS A 36 -36.94 -16.20 -8.73
C LYS A 36 -36.57 -15.44 -7.45
N ALA A 37 -37.27 -15.69 -6.35
CA ALA A 37 -37.00 -15.06 -5.06
C ALA A 37 -35.60 -15.42 -4.52
N ALA A 38 -35.13 -16.66 -4.76
CA ALA A 38 -33.78 -17.08 -4.36
C ALA A 38 -32.66 -16.41 -5.17
N VAL A 39 -32.91 -16.08 -6.44
CA VAL A 39 -31.90 -15.46 -7.34
C VAL A 39 -31.92 -13.94 -7.29
N GLU A 40 -33.07 -13.32 -7.00
CA GLU A 40 -33.22 -11.85 -6.93
C GLU A 40 -32.17 -11.11 -6.09
N PRO A 41 -31.75 -11.58 -4.90
CA PRO A 41 -30.74 -10.87 -4.09
C PRO A 41 -29.29 -11.11 -4.56
N LEU A 42 -29.04 -12.02 -5.51
CA LEU A 42 -27.69 -12.36 -5.93
C LEU A 42 -27.15 -11.35 -6.93
N ALA A 43 -25.89 -10.96 -6.75
CA ALA A 43 -25.17 -10.16 -7.73
C ALA A 43 -25.08 -10.90 -9.07
N THR A 44 -25.25 -10.15 -10.15
CA THR A 44 -25.11 -10.66 -11.50
C THR A 44 -23.64 -10.95 -11.81
N LYS A 45 -23.41 -11.88 -12.74
CA LYS A 45 -22.05 -12.17 -13.25
C LYS A 45 -21.37 -10.93 -13.85
N ALA A 46 -22.15 -9.99 -14.41
CA ALA A 46 -21.63 -8.76 -14.99
C ALA A 46 -21.10 -7.80 -13.91
N GLU A 47 -21.84 -7.63 -12.82
CA GLU A 47 -21.42 -6.81 -11.67
C GLU A 47 -20.14 -7.36 -11.04
N VAL A 48 -20.08 -8.68 -10.81
CA VAL A 48 -18.87 -9.33 -10.26
C VAL A 48 -17.66 -9.13 -11.17
N LYS A 49 -17.82 -9.30 -12.49
CA LYS A 49 -16.73 -9.06 -13.46
C LYS A 49 -16.26 -7.61 -13.47
N LYS A 50 -17.18 -6.65 -13.39
CA LYS A 50 -16.85 -5.23 -13.34
C LYS A 50 -16.02 -4.92 -12.09
N LEU A 51 -16.47 -5.39 -10.92
CA LEU A 51 -15.73 -5.23 -9.67
C LEU A 51 -14.34 -5.86 -9.73
N ALA A 52 -14.23 -7.08 -10.26
CA ALA A 52 -12.94 -7.75 -10.44
C ALA A 52 -11.97 -6.93 -11.31
N PHE A 53 -12.46 -6.35 -12.41
CA PHE A 53 -11.65 -5.50 -13.28
C PHE A 53 -11.20 -4.20 -12.59
N GLU A 54 -12.11 -3.56 -11.86
CA GLU A 54 -11.80 -2.35 -11.08
C GLU A 54 -10.77 -2.63 -9.98
N ILE A 55 -10.86 -3.78 -9.30
CA ILE A 55 -9.87 -4.23 -8.30
C ILE A 55 -8.49 -4.38 -8.94
N VAL A 56 -8.39 -5.07 -10.08
CA VAL A 56 -7.11 -5.26 -10.77
C VAL A 56 -6.51 -3.91 -11.18
N LYS A 57 -7.31 -3.02 -11.78
CA LYS A 57 -6.87 -1.68 -12.17
C LYS A 57 -6.42 -0.84 -10.96
N ASN A 58 -7.10 -0.99 -9.82
CA ASN A 58 -6.72 -0.28 -8.60
C ASN A 58 -5.41 -0.83 -8.01
N ASN A 59 -5.20 -2.14 -8.05
CA ASN A 59 -3.95 -2.76 -7.62
C ASN A 59 -2.76 -2.25 -8.45
N GLU A 60 -2.90 -2.18 -9.79
CA GLU A 60 -1.86 -1.61 -10.66
C GLU A 60 -1.51 -0.16 -10.31
N LYS A 61 -2.49 0.65 -9.92
CA LYS A 61 -2.25 2.02 -9.44
C LYS A 61 -1.53 2.05 -8.10
N ILE A 62 -1.92 1.17 -7.18
CA ILE A 62 -1.29 1.04 -5.86
C ILE A 62 0.18 0.66 -6.01
N ASP A 63 0.51 -0.27 -6.90
CA ASP A 63 1.90 -0.67 -7.15
C ASP A 63 2.72 0.50 -7.69
N LYS A 64 2.19 1.27 -8.65
CA LYS A 64 2.88 2.49 -9.13
C LYS A 64 3.11 3.51 -8.03
N VAL A 65 2.11 3.77 -7.19
CA VAL A 65 2.24 4.70 -6.07
C VAL A 65 3.28 4.20 -5.06
N ARG A 66 3.31 2.89 -4.78
CA ARG A 66 4.32 2.27 -3.92
C ARG A 66 5.73 2.48 -4.49
N ASP A 67 5.93 2.22 -5.77
CA ASP A 67 7.23 2.38 -6.42
C ASP A 67 7.72 3.82 -6.40
N GLU A 68 6.84 4.78 -6.75
CA GLU A 68 7.15 6.21 -6.67
C GLU A 68 7.49 6.64 -5.24
N LEU A 69 6.75 6.15 -4.25
CA LEU A 69 7.00 6.46 -2.85
C LEU A 69 8.35 5.91 -2.40
N ASN A 70 8.69 4.67 -2.75
CA ASN A 70 9.97 4.07 -2.43
C ASN A 70 11.13 4.88 -3.00
N ILE A 71 11.04 5.30 -4.27
CA ILE A 71 12.06 6.15 -4.91
C ILE A 71 12.18 7.50 -4.18
N LYS A 72 11.05 8.16 -3.91
CA LYS A 72 11.05 9.47 -3.22
C LYS A 72 11.60 9.36 -1.80
N MET A 73 11.28 8.27 -1.09
CA MET A 73 11.82 7.99 0.23
C MET A 73 13.32 7.77 0.18
N ASP A 74 13.82 6.93 -0.73
CA ASP A 74 15.25 6.66 -0.87
C ASP A 74 16.06 7.94 -1.16
N VAL A 75 15.58 8.77 -2.11
CA VAL A 75 16.18 10.07 -2.41
C VAL A 75 16.06 11.03 -1.21
N GLY A 76 14.92 11.06 -0.54
CA GLY A 76 14.67 11.90 0.62
C GLY A 76 15.61 11.56 1.79
N PHE A 77 15.71 10.29 2.13
CA PHE A 77 16.62 9.78 3.17
C PHE A 77 18.08 10.07 2.81
N SER A 78 18.49 9.82 1.57
CA SER A 78 19.85 10.10 1.11
C SER A 78 20.21 11.58 1.27
N ARG A 79 19.29 12.50 0.95
CA ARG A 79 19.50 13.95 1.16
C ARG A 79 19.62 14.31 2.63
N VAL A 80 18.79 13.73 3.49
CA VAL A 80 18.84 13.95 4.94
C VAL A 80 20.17 13.44 5.51
N MET A 81 20.59 12.23 5.14
CA MET A 81 21.86 11.66 5.61
C MET A 81 23.05 12.50 5.15
N HIS A 82 23.06 12.97 3.89
CA HIS A 82 24.09 13.88 3.41
C HIS A 82 24.11 15.23 4.15
N ALA A 83 22.94 15.77 4.51
CA ALA A 83 22.87 17.00 5.29
C ALA A 83 23.43 16.79 6.71
N ILE A 84 23.11 15.64 7.35
CA ILE A 84 23.64 15.25 8.66
C ILE A 84 25.17 15.09 8.59
N ASP A 85 25.69 14.37 7.59
CA ASP A 85 27.14 14.19 7.42
C ASP A 85 27.85 15.53 7.21
N SER A 86 27.28 16.42 6.39
CA SER A 86 27.83 17.76 6.16
C SER A 86 27.84 18.59 7.45
N PHE A 87 26.76 18.51 8.23
CA PHE A 87 26.65 19.17 9.52
C PHE A 87 27.67 18.65 10.53
N ALA A 88 27.80 17.33 10.67
CA ALA A 88 28.78 16.70 11.56
C ALA A 88 30.21 17.12 11.21
N ARG A 89 30.58 17.08 9.92
CA ARG A 89 31.89 17.55 9.44
C ARG A 89 32.14 19.03 9.74
N LYS A 90 31.12 19.88 9.59
CA LYS A 90 31.24 21.30 9.97
C LYS A 90 31.49 21.45 11.47
N GLY A 91 30.77 20.71 12.31
CA GLY A 91 30.98 20.67 13.76
C GLY A 91 32.42 20.31 14.12
N GLU A 92 32.93 19.20 13.58
CA GLU A 92 34.33 18.79 13.79
C GLU A 92 35.34 19.86 13.36
N ASN A 93 35.08 20.52 12.23
CA ASN A 93 35.94 21.60 11.75
C ASN A 93 35.90 22.84 12.65
N TYR A 94 34.73 23.20 13.19
CA TYR A 94 34.62 24.28 14.16
C TYR A 94 35.36 23.96 15.45
N ASP A 95 35.21 22.73 15.97
CA ASP A 95 35.93 22.28 17.16
C ASP A 95 37.44 22.35 16.93
N ARG A 96 37.96 21.82 15.83
CA ARG A 96 39.38 21.92 15.47
C ARG A 96 39.85 23.37 15.33
N SER A 97 39.09 24.20 14.63
CA SER A 97 39.41 25.61 14.42
C SER A 97 39.48 26.37 15.76
N SER A 98 38.57 26.10 16.69
CA SER A 98 38.56 26.72 18.01
C SER A 98 39.80 26.37 18.84
N ILE A 99 40.25 25.11 18.78
CA ILE A 99 41.46 24.65 19.45
C ILE A 99 42.70 25.34 18.87
N LEU A 100 42.82 25.37 17.54
CA LEU A 100 43.94 26.02 16.85
C LEU A 100 43.99 27.51 17.14
N HIS A 101 42.83 28.18 17.17
CA HIS A 101 42.76 29.60 17.51
C HIS A 101 43.21 29.86 18.96
N GLY A 102 42.79 29.01 19.92
CA GLY A 102 43.25 29.10 21.31
C GLY A 102 44.77 28.91 21.44
N GLN A 103 45.35 27.98 20.68
CA GLN A 103 46.80 27.79 20.63
C GLN A 103 47.52 29.01 20.07
N SER A 104 47.04 29.57 18.96
CA SER A 104 47.62 30.76 18.34
C SER A 104 47.58 31.99 19.26
N LEU A 105 46.46 32.20 19.97
CA LEU A 105 46.36 33.28 20.97
C LEU A 105 47.35 33.08 22.13
N THR A 106 47.53 31.85 22.58
CA THR A 106 48.49 31.51 23.64
C THR A 106 49.92 31.80 23.19
N GLU A 107 50.30 31.39 21.97
CA GLU A 107 51.61 31.67 21.38
C GLU A 107 51.86 33.18 21.23
N ALA A 108 50.89 33.91 20.70
CA ALA A 108 50.98 35.36 20.58
C ALA A 108 51.15 36.05 21.95
N GLN A 109 50.43 35.57 22.98
CA GLN A 109 50.56 36.09 24.34
C GLN A 109 51.95 35.84 24.93
N VAL A 110 52.56 34.68 24.68
CA VAL A 110 53.93 34.37 25.11
C VAL A 110 54.94 35.29 24.41
N GLN A 111 54.80 35.49 23.09
CA GLN A 111 55.67 36.39 22.34
C GLN A 111 55.57 37.84 22.83
N LEU A 112 54.35 38.33 23.09
CA LEU A 112 54.13 39.67 23.64
C LEU A 112 54.78 39.84 25.01
N LYS A 113 54.65 38.87 25.92
CA LYS A 113 55.32 38.91 27.23
C LYS A 113 56.84 38.94 27.10
N ASP A 114 57.40 38.22 26.15
CA ASP A 114 58.84 38.28 25.90
C ASP A 114 59.28 39.64 25.36
N HIS A 115 58.50 40.22 24.43
CA HIS A 115 58.73 41.56 23.91
C HIS A 115 58.65 42.62 25.03
N GLU A 116 57.67 42.52 25.94
CA GLU A 116 57.55 43.39 27.11
C GLU A 116 58.79 43.32 28.01
N ARG A 117 59.30 42.12 28.28
CA ARG A 117 60.54 41.94 29.06
C ARG A 117 61.73 42.59 28.36
N ARG A 118 61.89 42.39 27.05
CA ARG A 118 62.99 43.01 26.28
C ARG A 118 62.91 44.52 26.32
N LEU A 119 61.72 45.09 26.15
CA LEU A 119 61.50 46.54 26.24
C LEU A 119 61.80 47.08 27.64
N ALA A 120 61.43 46.37 28.71
CA ALA A 120 61.75 46.76 30.08
C ALA A 120 63.27 46.80 30.32
N VAL A 121 64.01 45.80 29.84
CA VAL A 121 65.48 45.78 29.92
C VAL A 121 66.11 46.93 29.12
N LEU A 122 65.60 47.23 27.93
CA LEU A 122 66.10 48.34 27.11
C LEU A 122 65.85 49.70 27.79
N LYS A 123 64.67 49.91 28.36
CA LYS A 123 64.35 51.12 29.14
C LYS A 123 65.20 51.28 30.39
N ALA A 124 65.57 50.18 31.04
CA ALA A 124 66.46 50.23 32.20
C ALA A 124 67.94 50.52 31.83
N LYS A 125 68.31 50.38 30.55
CA LYS A 125 69.65 50.65 30.03
C LYS A 125 69.81 52.04 29.38
N SER A 126 68.70 52.75 29.12
CA SER A 126 68.69 54.14 28.62
C SER A 126 68.57 55.12 29.77
#